data_AF-A0A7L6AYP2-F1
#
_entry.id   AF-A0A7L6AYP2-F1
#
_cell.length_a   1.000
_cell.length_b   1.000
_cell.length_c   1.000
_cell.angle_alpha   90.00
_cell.angle_beta   90.00
_cell.angle_gamma   90.00
#
_symmetry.space_group_name_H-M   'P 1'
#
loop_
_entity.id
_entity.type
_entity.pdbx_description
1 polymer ?
#
loop_
_entity_poly.entity_id
_entity_poly.type
_entity_poly.pdbx_seq_one_letter_code
_entity_poly.pdbx_strand_id
1 'polypeptide(L)' 'MEKGLSNKAIAGKLNIAESTVKAHVSRLIEALVVHNRLACVMEAQRLGIL' A
#
# COMPACT_ATOMS: atom_id res chain seq x y z
N MET A 1 1.71 -8.80 -11.56
CA MET A 1 0.29 -8.81 -11.13
C MET A 1 0.27 -8.58 -9.63
N GLU A 2 0.10 -7.34 -9.18
CA GLU A 2 -0.14 -7.09 -7.76
C GLU A 2 -1.49 -7.70 -7.37
N LYS A 3 -1.53 -8.50 -6.31
CA LYS A 3 -2.66 -9.40 -6.00
C LYS A 3 -3.94 -8.68 -5.52
N GLY A 4 -4.05 -7.36 -5.68
CA GLY A 4 -5.26 -6.58 -5.41
C GLY A 4 -5.86 -6.78 -4.02
N LEU A 5 -5.05 -7.19 -3.03
CA LEU A 5 -5.56 -7.58 -1.72
C LEU A 5 -6.22 -6.39 -1.02
N SER A 6 -7.26 -6.69 -0.24
CA SER A 6 -7.88 -5.73 0.68
C SER A 6 -7.02 -5.56 1.93
N ASN A 7 -7.18 -4.44 2.64
CA ASN A 7 -6.43 -4.18 3.88
C ASN A 7 -6.68 -5.28 4.93
N LYS A 8 -7.91 -5.81 5.01
CA LYS A 8 -8.26 -6.93 5.89
C LYS A 8 -7.52 -8.21 5.52
N ALA A 9 -7.37 -8.51 4.23
CA ALA A 9 -6.63 -9.68 3.78
C ALA A 9 -5.11 -9.55 4.03
N ILE A 10 -4.56 -8.35 3.85
CA ILE A 10 -3.15 -8.04 4.17
C ILE A 10 -2.92 -8.19 5.68
N ALA A 11 -3.80 -7.60 6.49
CA ALA A 11 -3.76 -7.68 7.95
C ALA A 11 -3.76 -9.14 8.45
N GLY A 12 -4.67 -9.97 7.91
CA GLY A 12 -4.72 -11.39 8.23
C GLY A 12 -3.47 -12.17 7.82
N LYS A 13 -2.87 -11.84 6.67
CA LYS A 13 -1.61 -12.48 6.21
C LYS A 13 -0.40 -12.10 7.06
N LEU A 14 -0.35 -10.86 7.53
CA LEU A 14 0.78 -10.32 8.30
C LEU A 14 0.58 -10.45 9.82
N ASN A 15 -0.57 -10.96 10.28
CA ASN A 15 -0.96 -11.05 11.68
C ASN A 15 -0.87 -9.68 12.42
N ILE A 16 -1.38 -8.62 11.79
CA ILE A 16 -1.44 -7.26 12.34
C ILE A 16 -2.86 -6.70 12.25
N ALA A 17 -3.12 -5.58 12.94
CA ALA A 17 -4.41 -4.91 12.83
C ALA A 17 -4.62 -4.27 11.45
N GLU A 18 -5.87 -4.26 10.97
CA GLU A 18 -6.23 -3.57 9.71
C GLU A 18 -5.94 -2.06 9.76
N SER A 19 -6.08 -1.44 10.94
CA SER A 19 -5.72 -0.04 11.18
C SER A 19 -4.22 0.21 10.95
N THR A 20 -3.36 -0.73 11.31
CA THR A 20 -1.91 -0.67 11.03
C THR A 20 -1.65 -0.67 9.53
N VAL A 21 -2.31 -1.55 8.77
CA VAL A 21 -2.20 -1.56 7.29
C VAL A 21 -2.66 -0.23 6.69
N LYS A 22 -3.80 0.32 7.16
CA LYS A 22 -4.29 1.64 6.70
C LYS A 22 -3.27 2.74 6.96
N ALA A 23 -2.68 2.77 8.15
CA ALA A 23 -1.65 3.75 8.50
C ALA A 23 -0.43 3.66 7.58
N HIS A 24 0.05 2.45 7.27
CA HIS A 24 1.15 2.27 6.32
C HIS A 24 0.78 2.72 4.91
N VAL A 25 -0.41 2.39 4.42
CA VAL A 25 -0.87 2.83 3.09
C VAL A 25 -0.96 4.36 3.02
N SER A 26 -1.50 5.03 4.03
CA SER A 26 -1.54 6.50 4.09
C SER A 26 -0.14 7.11 4.03
N ARG A 27 0.80 6.57 4.82
CA ARG A 27 2.20 7.04 4.82
C ARG A 27 2.89 6.81 3.49
N LEU A 28 2.59 5.72 2.77
CA LEU A 28 3.15 5.48 1.44
C LEU A 28 2.61 6.49 0.41
N ILE A 29 1.31 6.81 0.48
CA ILE A 29 0.68 7.81 -0.39
C ILE A 29 1.31 9.19 -0.15
N GLU A 30 1.53 9.57 1.11
CA GLU A 30 2.22 10.81 1.49
C GLU A 30 3.68 10.82 1.05
N ALA A 31 4.43 9.75 1.32
CA ALA A 31 5.86 9.66 1.02
C ALA A 31 6.16 9.69 -0.48
N LEU A 32 5.27 9.12 -1.30
CA LEU A 32 5.38 9.12 -2.75
C LEU A 32 4.67 10.30 -3.42
N VAL A 33 4.07 11.21 -2.63
CA VAL A 33 3.39 12.42 -3.11
C VAL A 33 2.31 12.11 -4.15
N VAL A 34 1.52 11.06 -3.89
CA VAL A 34 0.42 10.62 -4.77
C VAL A 34 -0.93 10.76 -4.06
N HIS A 35 -2.03 10.49 -4.77
CA HIS A 35 -3.39 10.74 -4.26
C HIS A 35 -4.18 9.46 -3.93
N ASN A 36 -3.70 8.29 -4.35
CA ASN A 36 -4.38 7.03 -4.09
C ASN A 36 -3.42 5.83 -4.18
N ARG A 37 -3.91 4.67 -3.73
CA ARG A 37 -3.12 3.43 -3.71
C ARG A 37 -2.66 2.95 -5.09
N LEU A 38 -3.42 3.21 -6.15
CA LEU A 38 -3.04 2.77 -7.50
C LEU A 38 -1.88 3.63 -8.00
N ALA A 39 -1.97 4.94 -7.83
CA ALA A 39 -0.89 5.87 -8.14
C ALA A 39 0.38 5.55 -7.33
N CYS A 40 0.23 5.14 -6.08
CA CYS A 40 1.35 4.68 -5.23
C CYS A 40 2.11 3.50 -5.86
N VAL A 41 1.37 2.51 -6.38
CA VAL A 41 1.96 1.34 -7.04
C VAL A 41 2.65 1.73 -8.34
N MET A 42 1.98 2.54 -9.16
CA MET A 42 2.54 3.02 -10.43
C MET A 42 3.83 3.84 -10.20
N GLU A 43 3.84 4.69 -9.17
CA GLU A 43 5.01 5.49 -8.82
C GLU A 43 6.14 4.63 -8.27
N ALA A 44 5.84 3.63 -7.42
CA ALA A 44 6.84 2.67 -6.94
C ALA A 44 7.48 1.89 -8.10
N GLN A 45 6.70 1.50 -9.12
CA GLN A 45 7.22 0.89 -10.36
C GLN A 45 8.11 1.86 -11.14
N ARG A 46 7.68 3.12 -11.30
CA ARG A 46 8.45 4.16 -12.01
C ARG A 46 9.80 4.43 -11.33
N LEU A 47 9.84 4.38 -10.01
CA LEU A 47 11.05 4.55 -9.19
C LEU A 47 11.92 3.28 -9.11
N GLY A 48 11.43 2.12 -9.57
CA GLY A 48 12.16 0.85 -9.53
C GLY A 48 12.30 0.25 -8.12
N ILE A 49 11.36 0.57 -7.21
CA ILE A 49 11.36 0.10 -5.81
C ILE A 49 10.30 -0.98 -5.53
N LEU A 50 9.69 -1.54 -6.60
CA LEU A 50 8.66 -2.58 -6.55
C LEU A 50 9.09 -3.83 -7.33
#